data_AF-A0A800CCN4-F1
#
_entry.id   AF-A0A800CCN4-F1
#
_cell.length_a   1.000
_cell.length_b   1.000
_cell.length_c   1.000
_cell.angle_alpha   90.00
_cell.angle_beta   90.00
_cell.angle_gamma   90.00
#
_symmetry.space_group_name_H-M   'P 1'
#
loop_
_entity.id
_entity.type
_entity.pdbx_description
1 polymer ?
#
loop_
_entity_poly.entity_id
_entity_poly.type
_entity_poly.pdbx_seq_one_letter_code
_entity_poly.pdbx_strand_id
1 'polypeptide(L)'
;MEKHRTPKKQGLAITAEALFMLNLLLPVLPLFALGIIYFRHKNDPSLFVRSHVIQPWIAALISTALFFIINLVAALAGGYTSLDNLISIHSLVALEVYTLLVILPFLVPGLLSLTKAMSGQAWNYPIIGRFL
;
A
#
# COMPACT_ATOMS: atom_id res chain seq x y z
N MET A 1 4.41 22.43 18.41
CA MET A 1 4.17 21.05 17.94
C MET A 1 2.72 20.70 18.24
N GLU A 2 1.86 20.76 17.23
CA GLU A 2 0.42 20.65 17.43
C GLU A 2 0.01 19.20 17.73
N LYS A 3 -0.46 18.96 18.96
CA LYS A 3 -0.81 17.64 19.47
C LYS A 3 -2.20 17.24 18.93
N HIS A 4 -2.27 16.72 17.71
CA HIS A 4 -3.51 16.20 17.09
C HIS A 4 -4.02 14.88 17.72
N ARG A 5 -3.72 14.62 19.01
CA ARG A 5 -4.01 13.36 19.70
C ARG A 5 -5.48 13.29 20.12
N THR A 6 -6.32 12.81 19.22
CA THR A 6 -7.50 12.04 19.64
C THR A 6 -7.20 10.56 19.35
N PRO A 7 -7.37 9.64 20.32
CA PRO A 7 -7.05 8.22 20.14
C PRO A 7 -7.71 7.61 18.89
N LYS A 8 -8.92 8.08 18.55
CA LYS A 8 -9.68 7.66 17.39
C LYS A 8 -9.00 8.00 16.05
N LYS A 9 -8.52 9.23 15.88
CA LYS A 9 -7.83 9.67 14.64
C LYS A 9 -6.50 8.95 14.46
N GLN A 10 -5.78 8.74 15.57
CA GLN A 10 -4.53 8.00 15.57
C GLN A 10 -4.75 6.53 15.20
N GLY A 11 -5.76 5.88 15.79
CA GLY A 11 -6.14 4.51 15.43
C GLY A 11 -6.48 4.38 13.94
N LEU A 12 -7.27 5.32 13.40
CA LEU A 12 -7.60 5.35 11.97
C LEU A 12 -6.35 5.43 11.07
N ALA A 13 -5.42 6.33 11.38
CA ALA A 13 -4.17 6.48 10.64
C ALA A 13 -3.32 5.20 10.68
N ILE A 14 -3.18 4.59 11.86
CA ILE A 14 -2.47 3.31 12.04
C ILE A 14 -3.13 2.20 11.21
N THR A 15 -4.45 2.07 11.27
CA THR A 15 -5.18 1.05 10.51
C THR A 15 -5.02 1.24 9.00
N ALA A 16 -5.08 2.47 8.50
CA ALA A 16 -4.91 2.76 7.08
C ALA A 16 -3.51 2.36 6.58
N GLU A 17 -2.46 2.76 7.29
CA GLU A 17 -1.07 2.40 6.96
C GLU A 17 -0.85 0.89 7.07
N ALA A 18 -1.37 0.24 8.11
CA ALA A 18 -1.26 -1.21 8.30
C ALA A 18 -1.96 -2.01 7.20
N LEU A 19 -3.14 -1.56 6.75
CA LEU A 19 -3.84 -2.17 5.62
C LEU A 19 -3.06 -2.02 4.31
N PHE A 20 -2.38 -0.89 4.10
CA PHE A 20 -1.47 -0.74 2.97
C PHE A 20 -0.28 -1.71 3.06
N MET A 21 0.36 -1.85 4.24
CA MET A 21 1.44 -2.82 4.41
C MET A 21 0.96 -4.26 4.15
N LEU A 22 -0.25 -4.60 4.61
CA LEU A 22 -0.85 -5.90 4.33
C LEU A 22 -1.15 -6.08 2.83
N ASN A 23 -1.56 -5.02 2.13
CA ASN A 23 -1.80 -5.05 0.68
C ASN A 23 -0.54 -5.31 -0.14
N LEU A 24 0.65 -4.94 0.35
CA LEU A 24 1.91 -5.29 -0.32
C LEU A 24 2.13 -6.81 -0.35
N LEU A 25 1.73 -7.51 0.72
CA LEU A 25 1.89 -8.97 0.88
C LEU A 25 0.74 -9.76 0.27
N LEU A 26 -0.48 -9.27 0.44
CA LEU A 26 -1.70 -9.85 -0.07
C LEU A 26 -2.39 -8.81 -0.94
N PRO A 27 -1.99 -8.64 -2.21
CA PRO A 27 -2.60 -7.67 -3.09
C PRO A 27 -4.11 -7.88 -3.19
N VAL A 28 -4.86 -6.81 -3.47
CA VAL A 28 -6.31 -6.80 -3.72
C VAL A 28 -7.17 -6.89 -2.46
N LEU A 29 -6.97 -7.86 -1.56
CA LEU A 29 -7.92 -8.07 -0.45
C LEU A 29 -7.94 -6.90 0.57
N PRO A 30 -6.79 -6.46 1.12
CA PRO A 30 -6.75 -5.32 2.04
C PRO A 30 -7.05 -3.99 1.35
N LEU A 31 -6.84 -3.90 0.02
CA LEU A 31 -7.19 -2.73 -0.78
C LEU A 31 -8.67 -2.38 -0.63
N PHE A 32 -9.58 -3.35 -0.61
CA PHE A 32 -11.00 -3.08 -0.41
C PHE A 32 -11.30 -2.41 0.94
N ALA A 33 -10.73 -2.94 2.02
CA ALA A 33 -10.88 -2.37 3.35
C ALA A 33 -10.27 -0.96 3.44
N LEU A 34 -9.10 -0.76 2.84
CA LEU A 34 -8.46 0.56 2.76
C LEU A 34 -9.29 1.55 1.92
N GLY A 35 -9.92 1.07 0.85
CA GLY A 35 -10.82 1.87 0.01
C GLY A 35 -12.03 2.38 0.79
N ILE A 36 -12.63 1.55 1.64
CA ILE A 36 -13.71 1.98 2.54
C ILE A 36 -13.24 3.11 3.46
N ILE A 37 -12.04 2.98 4.05
CA ILE A 37 -11.46 4.04 4.88
C ILE A 37 -11.23 5.32 4.08
N TYR A 38 -10.65 5.19 2.89
CA TYR A 38 -10.38 6.29 1.97
C TYR A 38 -11.65 7.07 1.62
N PHE A 39 -12.68 6.41 1.10
CA PHE A 39 -13.90 7.11 0.69
C PHE A 39 -14.62 7.79 1.86
N ARG A 40 -14.49 7.27 3.07
CA ARG A 40 -15.10 7.86 4.28
C ARG A 40 -14.31 9.03 4.85
N HIS A 41 -12.99 9.09 4.67
CA HIS A 41 -12.12 10.05 5.39
C HIS A 41 -11.19 10.89 4.48
N LYS A 42 -11.26 10.77 3.15
CA LYS A 42 -10.44 11.56 2.22
C LYS A 42 -10.62 13.09 2.37
N ASN A 43 -11.77 13.52 2.89
CA ASN A 43 -12.11 14.93 3.12
C ASN A 43 -12.07 15.32 4.62
N ASP A 44 -11.42 14.52 5.48
CA ASP A 44 -11.30 14.86 6.91
C ASP A 44 -10.61 16.22 7.10
N PRO A 45 -11.11 17.12 7.95
CA PRO A 45 -10.48 18.43 8.16
C PRO A 45 -9.07 18.34 8.75
N SER A 46 -8.70 17.21 9.37
CA SER A 46 -7.37 16.99 9.91
C SER A 46 -6.38 16.61 8.82
N LEU A 47 -5.35 17.44 8.64
CA LEU A 47 -4.24 17.15 7.75
C LEU A 47 -3.54 15.82 8.09
N PHE A 48 -3.42 15.49 9.38
CA PHE A 48 -2.88 14.21 9.85
C PHE A 48 -3.68 13.00 9.35
N VAL A 49 -5.01 13.06 9.42
CA VAL A 49 -5.87 11.96 8.94
C VAL A 49 -5.78 11.86 7.42
N ARG A 50 -5.89 13.00 6.72
CA ARG A 50 -5.82 13.02 5.25
C ARG A 50 -4.49 12.46 4.74
N SER A 51 -3.36 12.84 5.34
CA SER A 51 -2.05 12.36 4.90
C SER A 51 -1.94 10.84 5.03
N HIS A 52 -2.40 10.27 6.15
CA HIS A 52 -2.36 8.83 6.44
C HIS A 52 -3.51 8.03 5.82
N VAL A 53 -4.42 8.66 5.08
CA VAL A 53 -5.51 7.96 4.38
C VAL A 53 -5.30 8.01 2.86
N ILE A 54 -4.94 9.17 2.31
CA ILE A 54 -4.82 9.36 0.86
C ILE A 54 -3.54 8.70 0.33
N GLN A 55 -2.42 8.84 1.04
CA GLN A 55 -1.12 8.35 0.58
C GLN A 55 -1.03 6.82 0.55
N PRO A 56 -1.36 6.09 1.64
CA PRO A 56 -1.38 4.63 1.59
C PRO A 56 -2.40 4.10 0.58
N TRP A 57 -3.53 4.79 0.36
CA TRP A 57 -4.50 4.42 -0.68
C TRP A 57 -3.90 4.51 -2.09
N ILE A 58 -3.27 5.63 -2.44
CA ILE A 58 -2.60 5.79 -3.75
C ILE A 58 -1.46 4.79 -3.89
N ALA A 59 -0.67 4.61 -2.84
CA ALA A 59 0.43 3.64 -2.83
C ALA A 59 -0.08 2.20 -3.06
N ALA A 60 -1.19 1.83 -2.42
CA ALA A 60 -1.84 0.53 -2.59
C ALA A 60 -2.38 0.34 -4.03
N LEU A 61 -2.98 1.37 -4.63
CA LEU A 61 -3.44 1.32 -6.02
C LEU A 61 -2.28 1.11 -6.99
N ILE A 62 -1.19 1.87 -6.82
CA ILE A 62 -0.01 1.75 -7.68
C ILE A 62 0.64 0.37 -7.51
N SER A 63 0.86 -0.09 -6.28
CA SER A 63 1.50 -1.39 -6.04
C SER A 63 0.66 -2.55 -6.55
N THR A 64 -0.66 -2.51 -6.36
CA THR A 64 -1.59 -3.52 -6.90
C THR A 64 -1.68 -3.47 -8.43
N ALA A 65 -1.65 -2.28 -9.05
CA ALA A 65 -1.58 -2.20 -10.51
C ALA A 65 -0.29 -2.83 -11.06
N LEU A 66 0.86 -2.55 -10.43
CA LEU A 66 2.14 -3.17 -10.79
C LEU A 66 2.11 -4.70 -10.60
N PHE A 67 1.49 -5.20 -9.54
CA PHE A 67 1.27 -6.63 -9.34
C PHE A 67 0.55 -7.27 -10.53
N PHE A 68 -0.56 -6.68 -10.99
CA PHE A 68 -1.31 -7.19 -12.14
C PHE A 68 -0.49 -7.14 -13.44
N ILE A 69 0.24 -6.05 -13.69
CA ILE A 69 1.08 -5.91 -14.88
C ILE A 69 2.17 -6.98 -14.91
N ILE A 70 2.87 -7.19 -13.79
CA ILE A 70 3.95 -8.19 -13.68
C ILE A 70 3.40 -9.60 -13.92
N ASN A 71 2.28 -9.95 -13.27
CA ASN A 71 1.67 -11.27 -13.45
C ASN A 71 1.09 -11.48 -14.86
N LEU A 72 0.55 -10.43 -15.48
CA LEU A 72 0.08 -10.49 -16.86
C LEU A 72 1.23 -10.78 -17.83
N VAL A 73 2.37 -10.10 -17.67
CA VAL A 73 3.57 -10.36 -18.48
C VAL A 73 4.05 -11.80 -18.30
N ALA A 74 4.06 -12.30 -17.06
CA ALA A 74 4.44 -13.68 -16.77
C ALA A 74 3.47 -14.70 -17.40
N ALA A 75 2.16 -14.42 -17.38
CA ALA A 75 1.16 -15.25 -18.03
C ALA A 75 1.33 -15.28 -19.56
N LEU A 76 1.58 -14.13 -20.19
CA LEU A 76 1.85 -14.03 -21.63
C LEU A 76 3.14 -14.73 -22.05
N ALA A 77 4.13 -14.81 -21.15
CA ALA A 77 5.37 -15.57 -21.35
C ALA A 77 5.19 -17.09 -21.16
N GLY A 78 3.97 -17.56 -20.90
CA GLY A 78 3.64 -18.98 -20.74
C GLY A 78 3.56 -19.47 -19.29
N GLY A 79 3.67 -18.57 -18.31
CA GLY A 79 3.39 -18.88 -16.91
C GLY A 79 1.90 -19.16 -16.68
N TYR A 80 1.58 -19.94 -15.64
CA TYR A 80 0.19 -20.20 -15.19
C TYR A 80 -0.74 -20.90 -16.20
N THR A 81 -0.21 -21.50 -17.27
CA THR A 81 -1.00 -22.15 -18.34
C THR A 81 -1.70 -23.44 -17.89
N SER A 82 -1.24 -24.06 -16.80
CA SER A 82 -1.87 -25.20 -16.12
C SER A 82 -1.57 -25.13 -14.62
N LEU A 83 -2.30 -25.90 -13.80
CA LEU A 83 -2.02 -26.02 -12.36
C LEU A 83 -0.60 -26.54 -12.09
N ASP A 84 -0.08 -27.43 -12.93
CA ASP A 84 1.30 -27.92 -12.86
C ASP A 84 2.32 -26.81 -13.15
N ASN A 85 1.93 -25.81 -13.98
CA ASN A 85 2.75 -24.67 -14.36
C ASN A 85 2.62 -23.47 -13.40
N LEU A 86 1.96 -23.64 -12.25
CA LEU A 86 1.89 -22.58 -11.22
C LEU A 86 3.29 -22.24 -10.67
N ILE A 87 4.19 -23.23 -10.65
CA ILE A 87 5.60 -23.12 -10.24
C ILE A 87 6.50 -23.16 -11.50
N SER A 88 6.22 -22.27 -12.45
CA SER A 88 7.06 -22.09 -13.64
C SER A 88 8.18 -21.08 -13.36
N ILE A 89 9.25 -21.11 -14.15
CA ILE A 89 10.32 -20.10 -14.04
C ILE A 89 9.78 -18.68 -14.21
N HIS A 90 8.79 -18.49 -15.08
CA HIS A 90 8.14 -17.20 -15.32
C HIS A 90 7.39 -16.69 -14.09
N SER A 91 6.65 -17.56 -13.38
CA SER A 91 5.92 -17.15 -12.18
C SER A 91 6.84 -16.89 -10.99
N LEU A 92 7.95 -17.62 -10.87
CA LEU A 92 8.97 -17.37 -9.85
C LEU A 92 9.73 -16.05 -10.12
N VAL A 93 10.10 -15.78 -11.36
CA VAL A 93 10.70 -14.49 -11.75
C VAL A 93 9.72 -13.35 -11.50
N ALA A 94 8.44 -13.52 -11.82
CA ALA A 94 7.41 -12.51 -11.53
C ALA A 94 7.30 -12.18 -10.04
N LEU A 95 7.32 -13.20 -9.18
CA LEU A 95 7.32 -13.04 -7.73
C LEU A 95 8.56 -12.28 -7.24
N GLU A 96 9.75 -12.64 -7.73
CA GLU A 96 11.00 -11.97 -7.36
C GLU A 96 11.00 -10.50 -7.81
N VAL A 97 10.59 -10.23 -9.05
CA VAL A 97 10.46 -8.87 -9.61
C VAL A 97 9.48 -8.03 -8.78
N TYR A 98 8.31 -8.59 -8.45
CA TYR A 98 7.33 -7.90 -7.59
C TYR A 98 7.91 -7.60 -6.20
N THR A 99 8.63 -8.56 -5.61
CA THR A 99 9.24 -8.40 -4.29
C THR A 99 10.28 -7.27 -4.29
N LEU A 100 11.25 -7.31 -5.22
CA LEU A 100 12.36 -6.36 -5.25
C LEU A 100 11.95 -4.97 -5.72
N LEU A 101 11.10 -4.88 -6.75
CA LEU A 101 10.78 -3.60 -7.39
C LEU A 101 9.52 -2.94 -6.84
N VAL A 102 8.64 -3.69 -6.17
CA VAL A 102 7.37 -3.16 -5.66
C VAL A 102 7.31 -3.25 -4.15
N ILE A 103 7.46 -4.44 -3.55
CA ILE A 103 7.34 -4.57 -2.09
C ILE A 103 8.40 -3.73 -1.39
N LEU A 104 9.69 -3.96 -1.65
CA LEU A 104 10.76 -3.28 -0.90
C LEU A 104 10.71 -1.74 -1.01
N PRO A 105 10.55 -1.13 -2.20
CA PRO A 105 10.53 0.33 -2.32
C PRO A 105 9.31 0.99 -1.67
N PHE A 106 8.18 0.28 -1.60
CA PHE A 106 6.95 0.77 -0.97
C PHE A 106 6.90 0.48 0.55
N LEU A 107 7.56 -0.60 0.98
CA LEU A 107 7.63 -1.02 2.38
C LEU A 107 8.31 0.04 3.25
N VAL A 108 9.44 0.59 2.79
CA VAL A 108 10.23 1.58 3.55
C VAL A 108 9.41 2.84 3.88
N PRO A 109 8.84 3.58 2.90
CA PRO A 109 8.01 4.75 3.20
C PRO A 109 6.74 4.38 3.99
N GLY A 110 6.15 3.21 3.75
CA GLY A 110 5.01 2.70 4.52
C GLY A 110 5.35 2.50 6.00
N LEU A 111 6.48 1.87 6.31
CA LEU A 111 6.91 1.62 7.69
C LEU A 111 7.25 2.92 8.43
N LEU A 112 7.90 3.86 7.74
CA LEU A 112 8.15 5.19 8.29
C LEU A 112 6.84 5.92 8.59
N SER A 113 5.89 5.88 7.67
CA SER A 113 4.58 6.51 7.86
C SER A 113 3.78 5.87 8.99
N LEU A 114 3.79 4.54 9.10
CA LEU A 114 3.16 3.81 10.21
C LEU A 114 3.77 4.22 11.55
N THR A 115 5.10 4.30 11.64
CA THR A 115 5.80 4.74 12.85
C THR A 115 5.43 6.19 13.22
N LYS A 116 5.25 7.05 12.21
CA LYS A 116 4.80 8.43 12.38
C LYS A 116 3.33 8.50 12.84
N ALA A 117 2.45 7.67 12.29
CA ALA A 117 1.07 7.51 12.75
C ALA A 117 1.02 7.04 14.21
N MET A 118 1.86 6.08 14.61
CA MET A 118 1.97 5.60 16.00
C MET A 118 2.47 6.67 16.98
N SER A 119 3.28 7.62 16.52
CA SER A 119 3.70 8.78 17.32
C SER A 119 2.74 9.98 17.22
N GLY A 120 1.65 9.87 16.45
CA GLY A 120 0.67 10.92 16.23
C GLY A 120 1.22 12.11 15.42
N GLN A 121 2.22 11.86 14.58
CA GLN A 121 2.86 12.86 13.72
C GLN A 121 2.40 12.67 12.29
N ALA A 122 2.04 13.78 11.61
CA ALA A 122 1.77 13.73 10.18
C ALA A 122 3.07 13.44 9.41
N TRP A 123 2.95 12.67 8.34
CA TRP A 123 4.07 12.31 7.48
C TRP A 123 3.62 12.24 6.03
N ASN A 124 4.52 12.61 5.13
CA ASN A 124 4.31 12.56 3.70
C ASN A 124 5.33 11.61 3.07
N TYR A 125 4.85 10.69 2.24
CA TYR A 125 5.65 9.79 1.44
C TYR A 125 6.53 10.63 0.51
N PRO A 126 7.83 10.28 0.35
CA PRO A 126 8.79 11.14 -0.37
C PRO A 126 8.38 11.51 -1.80
N ILE A 127 7.68 10.61 -2.50
CA ILE A 127 7.22 10.81 -3.88
C ILE A 127 5.74 11.18 -3.90
N ILE A 128 4.86 10.30 -3.41
CA ILE A 128 3.40 10.49 -3.48
C ILE A 128 2.95 11.77 -2.77
N GLY A 129 3.51 12.06 -1.59
CA GLY A 129 3.11 13.24 -0.81
C GLY A 129 3.53 14.59 -1.39
N ARG A 130 4.40 14.61 -2.42
CA ARG A 130 4.75 15.85 -3.14
C ARG A 130 3.72 16.27 -4.17
N PHE A 131 2.85 15.35 -4.59
CA PHE A 131 1.84 15.56 -5.63
C PHE A 131 0.42 15.75 -5.05
N LEU A 132 0.28 15.84 -3.73
CA LEU A 132 -0.98 15.96 -2.98
C LEU A 132 -1.03 17.27 -2.19
#